data_AF-A0A2Z6GF29-F1
#
_entry.id   AF-A0A2Z6GF29-F1
#
_cell.length_a   1.000
_cell.length_b   1.000
_cell.length_c   1.000
_cell.angle_alpha   90.00
_cell.angle_beta   90.00
_cell.angle_gamma   90.00
#
_symmetry.space_group_name_H-M   'P 1'
#
loop_
_entity.id
_entity.type
_entity.pdbx_description
1 polymer ?
#
loop_
_entity_poly.entity_id
_entity_poly.type
_entity_poly.pdbx_seq_one_letter_code
_entity_poly.pdbx_strand_id
1 'polypeptide(L)' 'MPEPMLFASGHAALFWQSEELYADLEFLDDSRIVYFIKKNSDKHKGVVAFDSENMPSVFKTLLSI' A
#
# COMPACT_ATOMS: atom_id res chain seq x y z
N MET A 1 -2.46 7.23 11.69
CA MET A 1 -3.30 6.24 10.95
C MET A 1 -3.33 6.67 9.50
N PRO A 2 -3.25 5.75 8.53
CA PRO A 2 -3.30 6.11 7.12
C PRO A 2 -4.68 6.63 6.76
N GLU A 3 -4.74 7.57 5.81
CA GLU A 3 -6.00 8.12 5.34
C GLU A 3 -6.42 7.42 4.04
N PRO A 4 -7.62 6.80 3.98
CA PRO A 4 -8.16 6.23 2.77
C PRO A 4 -8.74 7.32 1.86
N MET A 5 -8.30 7.35 0.61
CA MET A 5 -8.85 8.19 -0.45
C MET A 5 -9.69 7.33 -1.40
N LEU A 6 -10.92 7.77 -1.70
CA LEU A 6 -11.80 7.13 -2.67
C LEU A 6 -11.67 7.82 -4.03
N PHE A 7 -11.33 7.08 -5.08
CA PHE A 7 -11.19 7.60 -6.45
C PHE A 7 -12.51 7.55 -7.20
N ALA A 8 -12.64 8.38 -8.24
CA ALA A 8 -13.83 8.43 -9.10
C ALA A 8 -14.12 7.10 -9.83
N SER A 9 -13.15 6.18 -9.90
CA SER A 9 -13.29 4.82 -10.44
C SER A 9 -13.86 3.79 -9.46
N GLY A 10 -14.09 4.15 -8.18
CA GLY A 10 -14.53 3.21 -7.15
C GLY A 10 -13.40 2.48 -6.41
N HIS A 11 -12.14 2.69 -6.81
CA HIS A 11 -10.98 2.19 -6.10
C HIS A 11 -10.74 3.00 -4.82
N ALA A 12 -10.18 2.34 -3.80
CA ALA A 12 -9.62 3.01 -2.62
C ALA A 12 -8.09 3.03 -2.75
N ALA A 13 -7.44 4.13 -2.36
CA ALA A 13 -6.01 4.08 -2.07
C ALA A 13 -5.70 4.52 -0.64
N LEU A 14 -4.63 3.96 -0.10
CA LEU A 14 -4.05 4.37 1.16
C LEU A 14 -2.72 5.05 0.88
N PHE A 15 -2.57 6.23 1.47
CA PHE A 15 -1.37 7.01 1.41
C PHE A 15 -0.74 7.13 2.80
N TRP A 16 0.57 6.94 2.87
CA TRP A 16 1.35 7.13 4.09
C TRP A 16 2.63 7.90 3.77
N GLN A 17 2.92 8.97 4.52
CA GLN A 17 4.18 9.68 4.44
C GLN A 17 4.70 10.07 5.83
N SER A 18 5.96 9.76 6.11
CA SER A 18 6.78 10.24 7.22
C SER A 18 8.17 10.61 6.71
N GLU A 19 9.07 11.05 7.60
CA GLU A 19 10.44 11.44 7.22
C GLU A 19 11.20 10.32 6.49
N GLU A 20 11.01 9.07 6.91
CA GLU A 20 11.74 7.92 6.40
C GLU A 20 10.90 6.96 5.55
N LEU A 21 9.58 7.11 5.52
CA LEU A 21 8.67 6.17 4.86
C LEU A 21 7.66 6.90 3.97
N TYR A 22 7.52 6.41 2.75
CA TYR A 22 6.43 6.74 1.85
C TYR A 22 5.78 5.44 1.36
N ALA A 23 4.46 5.35 1.40
CA ALA A 23 3.72 4.24 0.82
C ALA A 23 2.45 4.73 0.13
N ASP A 24 2.18 4.16 -1.02
CA ASP A 24 0.95 4.33 -1.81
C ASP A 24 0.44 2.94 -2.16
N LEU A 25 -0.83 2.66 -1.86
CA LEU A 25 -1.48 1.37 -2.06
C LEU A 25 -2.83 1.60 -2.74
N GLU A 26 -3.02 1.12 -3.96
CA GLU A 26 -4.30 1.17 -4.68
C GLU A 26 -4.96 -0.21 -4.70
N PHE A 27 -6.17 -0.29 -4.15
CA PHE A 27 -7.00 -1.50 -4.15
C PHE A 27 -7.79 -1.58 -5.45
N LEU A 28 -7.59 -2.68 -6.19
CA LEU A 28 -8.27 -2.97 -7.44
C LEU A 28 -9.47 -3.90 -7.20
N ASP A 29 -10.44 -3.87 -8.12
CA ASP A 29 -11.68 -4.65 -8.05
C ASP A 29 -11.50 -6.19 -8.12
N ASP A 30 -10.30 -6.66 -8.47
CA ASP A 30 -9.99 -8.09 -8.67
C ASP A 30 -9.13 -8.70 -7.57
N SER A 31 -9.29 -8.22 -6.33
CA SER A 31 -8.56 -8.71 -5.16
C SER A 31 -7.05 -8.56 -5.30
N ARG A 32 -6.61 -7.48 -5.94
CA ARG A 32 -5.20 -7.11 -6.07
C ARG A 32 -4.96 -5.73 -5.50
N ILE A 33 -3.73 -5.53 -5.02
CA ILE A 33 -3.25 -4.24 -4.56
C ILE A 33 -2.02 -3.89 -5.40
N VAL A 34 -2.09 -2.75 -6.08
CA VAL A 34 -0.91 -2.10 -6.66
C VAL A 34 -0.27 -1.28 -5.55
N TYR A 35 1.05 -1.37 -5.39
CA TYR A 35 1.72 -0.62 -4.34
C TYR A 35 3.03 -0.01 -4.81
N PHE A 36 3.39 1.07 -4.14
CA PHE A 36 4.71 1.66 -4.12
C PHE A 36 5.10 1.94 -2.67
N ILE A 37 6.28 1.47 -2.26
CA ILE A 37 6.84 1.71 -0.93
C ILE A 37 8.26 2.23 -1.11
N LYS A 38 8.57 3.32 -0.43
CA LYS A 38 9.92 3.87 -0.33
C LYS A 38 10.25 4.02 1.15
N LYS A 39 11.34 3.38 1.60
CA LYS A 39 11.90 3.55 2.94
C LYS A 39 13.33 4.03 2.82
N ASN A 40 13.65 5.20 3.35
CA ASN A 40 14.95 5.86 3.13
C ASN A 40 15.28 5.99 1.64
N SER A 41 16.36 5.33 1.19
CA SER A 41 16.78 5.28 -0.23
C SER A 41 16.24 4.06 -0.98
N ASP A 42 15.68 3.08 -0.26
CA ASP A 42 15.16 1.85 -0.84
C ASP A 42 13.75 2.07 -1.36
N LYS A 43 13.46 1.49 -2.52
CA LYS A 43 12.16 1.57 -3.17
C LYS A 43 11.74 0.20 -3.68
N HIS A 44 10.46 -0.10 -3.52
CA HIS A 44 9.85 -1.33 -4.00
C HIS A 44 8.45 -1.03 -4.53
N LYS A 45 8.08 -1.68 -5.63
CA LYS A 45 6.75 -1.54 -6.23
C LYS A 45 6.32 -2.85 -6.86
N GLY A 46 5.03 -3.07 -6.93
CA GLY A 46 4.50 -4.25 -7.58
C GLY A 46 3.01 -4.38 -7.42
N VAL A 47 2.53 -5.58 -7.71
CA VAL A 47 1.13 -5.98 -7.54
C VAL A 47 1.12 -7.25 -6.69
N VAL A 48 0.28 -7.29 -5.67
CA VAL A 48 0.07 -8.49 -4.83
C VAL A 48 -1.40 -8.86 -4.82
N ALA A 49 -1.67 -10.15 -4.67
CA ALA A 49 -3.01 -10.61 -4.33
C ALA A 49 -3.35 -10.22 -2.89
N PHE A 50 -4.62 -9.95 -2.65
CA PHE A 50 -5.20 -9.63 -1.35
C PHE A 50 -6.36 -10.58 -1.09
N ASP A 51 -6.33 -11.33 0.02
CA ASP A 51 -7.33 -12.33 0.35
C ASP A 51 -8.13 -11.99 1.63
N SER A 52 -8.04 -10.74 2.12
CA SER A 52 -8.66 -10.21 3.35
C SER A 52 -8.29 -10.90 4.67
N GLU A 53 -7.77 -12.12 4.64
CA GLU A 53 -7.35 -12.88 5.80
C GLU A 53 -5.85 -12.70 6.10
N ASN A 54 -5.03 -12.59 5.06
CA ASN A 54 -3.57 -12.54 5.17
C ASN A 54 -3.02 -11.22 4.64
N MET A 55 -2.16 -10.60 5.45
CA MET A 55 -1.39 -9.44 4.98
C MET A 55 -0.24 -9.88 4.07
N PRO A 56 -0.12 -9.34 2.83
CA PRO A 56 1.02 -9.59 1.96
C PRO A 56 2.35 -9.31 2.66
N SER A 57 3.34 -10.19 2.47
CA SER A 57 4.64 -10.10 3.15
C SER A 57 5.34 -8.77 2.92
N VAL A 58 5.17 -8.16 1.75
CA VAL A 58 5.73 -6.85 1.40
C VAL A 58 5.22 -5.73 2.30
N PHE A 59 4.00 -5.82 2.83
CA PHE A 59 3.43 -4.80 3.73
C PHE A 59 3.91 -4.92 5.18
N LYS A 60 4.63 -6.00 5.55
CA LYS A 60 5.27 -6.09 6.87
C LYS A 60 6.26 -4.95 7.11
N THR A 61 6.85 -4.39 6.06
CA THR A 61 7.74 -3.22 6.19
C THR A 61 7.01 -1.96 6.70
N LEU A 62 5.68 -1.90 6.57
CA LEU A 62 4.85 -0.79 7.03
C LEU A 62 4.51 -0.89 8.53
N LEU A 63 4.71 -2.06 9.16
CA LEU A 63 4.45 -2.26 10.59
C LEU A 63 5.66 -1.94 11.47
N SER A 64 6.85 -1.94 10.89
CA SER A 64 8.12 -1.67 11.59
C SER A 64 8.42 -0.17 11.74
N ILE A 65 7.39 0.64 12.00
CA ILE A 65 7.50 2.08 12.29
C ILE A 65 7.48 2.26 13.81
#